data_AF-A0A2X0KA76-F1
#
_entry.id   AF-A0A2X0KA76-F1
#
_cell.length_a   1.000
_cell.length_b   1.000
_cell.length_c   1.000
_cell.angle_alpha   90.00
_cell.angle_beta   90.00
_cell.angle_gamma   90.00
#
_symmetry.space_group_name_H-M   'P 1'
#
loop_
_entity.id
_entity.type
_entity.pdbx_description
1 polymer ?
#
loop_
_entity_poly.entity_id
_entity_poly.type
_entity_poly.pdbx_seq_one_letter_code
_entity_poly.pdbx_strand_id
1 'polypeptide(L)'
;MATVGSNERSPLLRATSPRANGGHSSLNPHAAAFTFVPGARAMSPPPPAAASSTHLPEATALGAPAVFALAPAPAPVHVSVHPAPRAMESSSSTHASAVVSTHNSAAPHSPPRFAAAPPQPLVQPQLASTVLVRTRSHSVSSSNASHESAESGSCEGSGSSESSICEACPTRRAFQRAHYIQFAVSGVLVTLAFVLLAWWKHEIRFAELIIGASAWLAGEAFKQVVFELLTWESKDPDGVPTPGTGLVLPTSVHVVLQELLRLGAIILVVALLPDPEVVTPQGGMPQPPSPPRRGHRYPHEPTRPPLPPLDVLFFSALWFAMGWALVEIIWGTRDFWRRMRLYDDVLGEDTDEEAAGGDSVEPLLGHSTTTEYGTGSLTNAAGANGMDKSHDRTVANTSAFDRAVEARLDRETSDADLDARIRALEREELEAQLGVPLYEIPVAVVVVWRVDSILLSLVAALVLSLPFRTSAPTLIAIPMWPTFGAVVVVHILLSMMWILRVRHVGIPAISYITLIVLLFLLFAALGAWGALV
;
A
#
# COMPACT_ATOMS: atom_id res chain seq x y z
N MET A 1 -60.57 -34.21 12.50
CA MET A 1 -59.92 -33.93 13.79
C MET A 1 -58.97 -32.75 13.56
N ALA A 2 -59.36 -31.46 13.58
CA ALA A 2 -60.27 -30.68 14.43
C ALA A 2 -59.82 -30.54 15.89
N THR A 3 -59.14 -29.42 16.21
CA THR A 3 -59.30 -28.42 17.30
C THR A 3 -58.08 -27.47 17.23
N VAL A 4 -58.14 -26.13 17.08
CA VAL A 4 -58.91 -24.99 17.65
C VAL A 4 -58.42 -24.52 19.03
N GLY A 5 -58.09 -23.22 19.11
CA GLY A 5 -58.06 -22.36 20.32
C GLY A 5 -56.77 -21.53 20.46
N SER A 6 -56.66 -20.31 19.89
CA SER A 6 -57.05 -18.98 20.46
C SER A 6 -56.07 -18.46 21.53
N ASN A 7 -55.67 -17.18 21.66
CA ASN A 7 -56.26 -15.91 21.24
C ASN A 7 -55.30 -14.74 21.57
N GLU A 8 -55.60 -13.55 21.00
CA GLU A 8 -55.38 -12.19 21.56
C GLU A 8 -53.94 -11.59 21.50
N ARG A 9 -53.65 -10.37 21.03
CA ARG A 9 -54.42 -9.13 20.79
C ARG A 9 -53.65 -8.21 19.81
N SER A 10 -54.40 -7.54 18.95
CA SER A 10 -54.17 -6.17 18.45
C SER A 10 -55.51 -5.44 18.68
N PRO A 11 -55.60 -4.09 18.83
CA PRO A 11 -55.49 -3.19 17.66
C PRO A 11 -55.18 -1.68 17.93
N LEU A 12 -55.14 -0.94 16.81
CA LEU A 12 -55.45 0.51 16.61
C LEU A 12 -54.32 1.54 16.48
N LEU A 13 -53.92 1.74 15.21
CA LEU A 13 -54.03 2.97 14.41
C LEU A 13 -54.01 4.34 15.12
N ARG A 14 -53.01 5.16 14.78
CA ARG A 14 -53.20 6.58 14.49
C ARG A 14 -52.22 7.05 13.41
N ALA A 15 -52.77 7.48 12.27
CA ALA A 15 -52.06 8.16 11.22
C ALA A 15 -52.01 9.66 11.50
N THR A 16 -50.85 10.30 11.35
CA THR A 16 -50.69 11.70 10.93
C THR A 16 -49.26 11.93 10.41
N SER A 17 -49.18 12.21 9.10
CA SER A 17 -48.30 13.11 8.31
C SER A 17 -46.85 13.45 8.71
N PRO A 18 -45.98 13.72 7.70
CA PRO A 18 -44.54 13.80 7.83
C PRO A 18 -44.07 15.20 8.19
N ARG A 19 -42.98 15.31 8.97
CA ARG A 19 -42.22 16.56 9.07
C ARG A 19 -40.74 16.25 8.87
N ALA A 20 -40.24 16.82 7.78
CA ALA A 20 -38.87 16.84 7.35
C ALA A 20 -37.93 17.28 8.49
N ASN A 21 -36.88 16.49 8.71
CA ASN A 21 -35.57 16.96 9.15
C ASN A 21 -34.56 15.88 8.74
N GLY A 22 -34.39 15.75 7.43
CA GLY A 22 -33.27 15.02 6.84
C GLY A 22 -32.01 15.87 6.95
N GLY A 23 -31.30 15.74 8.07
CA GLY A 23 -29.89 16.08 8.14
C GLY A 23 -29.08 14.95 7.50
N HIS A 24 -29.24 14.77 6.19
CA HIS A 24 -28.35 13.89 5.44
C HIS A 24 -27.07 14.67 5.17
N SER A 25 -26.05 14.44 5.98
CA SER A 25 -24.67 14.74 5.60
C SER A 25 -24.38 13.94 4.33
N SER A 26 -24.51 14.59 3.18
CA SER A 26 -24.12 14.03 1.89
C SER A 26 -22.59 13.90 1.92
N LEU A 27 -22.12 12.69 2.15
CA LEU A 27 -20.72 12.33 1.94
C LEU A 27 -20.38 12.62 0.46
N ASN A 28 -19.38 13.47 0.27
CA ASN A 28 -18.91 13.88 -1.05
C ASN A 28 -18.25 12.68 -1.74
N PRO A 29 -18.71 12.24 -2.93
CA PRO A 29 -18.18 11.03 -3.58
C PRO A 29 -16.81 11.09 -4.21
N HIS A 30 -16.22 12.28 -4.26
CA HIS A 30 -14.85 12.44 -4.74
C HIS A 30 -13.81 11.94 -3.74
N ALA A 31 -14.25 11.56 -2.53
CA ALA A 31 -13.56 10.74 -1.54
C ALA A 31 -13.32 9.31 -2.09
N ALA A 32 -13.07 8.26 -1.32
CA ALA A 32 -13.09 6.85 -1.74
C ALA A 32 -12.00 6.40 -2.76
N ALA A 33 -11.61 7.19 -3.75
CA ALA A 33 -10.62 6.87 -4.77
C ALA A 33 -9.43 7.85 -4.68
N PHE A 34 -8.54 7.67 -3.70
CA PHE A 34 -7.38 8.55 -3.62
C PHE A 34 -6.28 8.14 -4.60
N THR A 35 -6.26 8.87 -5.71
CA THR A 35 -5.11 9.13 -6.56
C THR A 35 -4.83 10.62 -6.54
N PHE A 36 -3.65 11.01 -6.05
CA PHE A 36 -3.19 12.40 -6.09
C PHE A 36 -2.94 12.82 -7.54
N VAL A 37 -3.66 13.85 -8.00
CA VAL A 37 -3.28 14.66 -9.16
C VAL A 37 -2.05 15.49 -8.76
N PRO A 38 -0.88 15.35 -9.42
CA PRO A 38 0.24 16.26 -9.21
C PRO A 38 -0.17 17.67 -9.67
N GLY A 39 -0.03 18.65 -8.77
CA GLY A 39 -0.56 20.00 -8.92
C GLY A 39 -0.48 20.59 -10.34
N ALA A 40 -1.64 20.88 -10.90
CA ALA A 40 -1.77 21.87 -11.96
C ALA A 40 -1.39 23.22 -11.36
N ARG A 41 -0.12 23.59 -11.51
CA ARG A 41 0.38 24.94 -11.26
C ARG A 41 -0.50 25.86 -12.11
N ALA A 42 -1.34 26.68 -11.47
CA ALA A 42 -2.10 27.72 -12.16
C ALA A 42 -1.09 28.60 -12.90
N MET A 43 -0.97 28.43 -14.21
CA MET A 43 -0.26 29.38 -15.05
C MET A 43 -1.07 30.67 -14.99
N SER A 44 -0.51 31.69 -14.34
CA SER A 44 -1.01 33.05 -14.42
C SER A 44 -1.13 33.45 -15.90
N PRO A 45 -2.21 34.13 -16.32
CA PRO A 45 -2.32 34.59 -17.69
C PRO A 45 -1.15 35.54 -18.01
N PRO A 46 -0.53 35.43 -19.20
CA PRO A 46 0.53 36.35 -19.60
C PRO A 46 -0.03 37.77 -19.75
N PRO A 47 0.73 38.82 -19.40
CA PRO A 47 0.32 40.20 -19.64
C PRO A 47 0.18 40.45 -21.15
N PRO A 48 -0.72 41.36 -21.57
CA PRO A 48 -0.94 41.64 -22.99
C PRO A 48 0.32 42.20 -23.64
N ALA A 49 0.83 41.48 -24.64
CA ALA A 49 1.98 41.88 -25.42
C ALA A 49 1.64 43.11 -26.29
N ALA A 50 2.40 44.19 -26.11
CA ALA A 50 2.43 45.31 -27.02
C ALA A 50 2.99 44.86 -28.38
N ALA A 51 2.27 45.20 -29.45
CA ALA A 51 2.69 44.98 -30.81
C ALA A 51 3.99 45.72 -31.12
N SER A 52 5.02 44.99 -31.54
CA SER A 52 6.16 45.57 -32.25
C SER A 52 6.55 44.66 -33.41
N SER A 53 6.23 45.13 -34.62
CA SER A 53 6.61 44.54 -35.88
C SER A 53 8.10 44.79 -36.15
N THR A 54 8.91 43.76 -36.33
CA THR A 54 10.17 43.93 -37.08
C THR A 54 10.64 42.63 -37.73
N HIS A 55 10.61 42.66 -39.06
CA HIS A 55 11.56 42.12 -40.03
C HIS A 55 12.23 40.75 -39.82
N LEU A 56 11.89 39.85 -40.73
CA LEU A 56 12.75 38.77 -41.27
C LEU A 56 14.16 39.28 -41.61
N PRO A 57 15.16 38.39 -41.51
CA PRO A 57 15.83 37.98 -42.73
C PRO A 57 15.96 36.47 -42.92
N GLU A 58 16.26 36.19 -44.18
CA GLU A 58 16.31 34.96 -44.94
C GLU A 58 17.60 34.14 -44.73
N ALA A 59 17.44 32.82 -44.87
CA ALA A 59 18.42 31.77 -45.21
C ALA A 59 19.65 31.54 -44.31
N THR A 60 19.87 30.27 -43.93
CA THR A 60 21.02 29.45 -44.38
C THR A 60 20.75 27.97 -44.06
N ALA A 61 20.88 27.12 -45.09
CA ALA A 61 20.80 25.66 -45.03
C ALA A 61 22.10 25.04 -44.47
N LEU A 62 21.99 23.98 -43.67
CA LEU A 62 23.00 22.96 -43.28
C LEU A 62 22.39 22.15 -42.12
N GLY A 63 22.37 20.83 -42.01
CA GLY A 63 22.81 19.71 -42.82
C GLY A 63 22.11 18.45 -42.28
N ALA A 64 22.05 17.41 -43.09
CA ALA A 64 21.43 16.12 -42.77
C ALA A 64 22.13 15.37 -41.63
N PRO A 65 21.44 14.39 -41.02
CA PRO A 65 22.12 13.15 -40.68
C PRO A 65 21.44 11.88 -41.23
N ALA A 66 22.28 11.10 -41.91
CA ALA A 66 22.40 9.65 -41.89
C ALA A 66 21.14 8.78 -42.01
N VAL A 67 20.94 8.31 -43.24
CA VAL A 67 20.22 7.07 -43.58
C VAL A 67 20.99 5.89 -42.98
N PHE A 68 20.38 5.17 -42.03
CA PHE A 68 20.88 3.87 -41.59
C PHE A 68 20.50 2.79 -42.63
N ALA A 69 21.52 2.07 -43.07
CA ALA A 69 21.44 1.01 -44.06
C ALA A 69 20.64 -0.20 -43.55
N LEU A 70 19.73 -0.68 -44.41
CA LEU A 70 19.07 -1.98 -44.29
C LEU A 70 20.11 -3.11 -44.29
N ALA A 71 20.07 -3.97 -43.27
CA ALA A 71 20.81 -5.22 -43.26
C ALA A 71 20.22 -6.22 -44.29
N PRO A 72 21.06 -7.05 -44.94
CA PRO A 72 20.62 -7.95 -46.00
C PRO A 72 19.87 -9.18 -45.46
N ALA A 73 18.84 -9.58 -46.19
CA ALA A 73 18.01 -10.74 -45.95
C ALA A 73 18.82 -12.06 -45.93
N PRO A 74 18.50 -13.02 -45.05
CA PRO A 74 19.09 -14.35 -45.08
C PRO A 74 18.57 -15.17 -46.27
N ALA A 75 19.51 -15.87 -46.91
CA ALA A 75 19.30 -16.71 -48.09
C ALA A 75 18.34 -17.90 -47.82
N PRO A 76 17.64 -18.40 -48.86
CA PRO A 76 16.70 -19.51 -48.75
C PRO A 76 17.42 -20.84 -48.50
N VAL A 77 17.02 -21.52 -47.42
CA VAL A 77 17.43 -22.89 -47.12
C VAL A 77 16.69 -23.85 -48.05
N HIS A 78 17.45 -24.57 -48.87
CA HIS A 78 16.97 -25.70 -49.67
C HIS A 78 16.46 -26.82 -48.74
N VAL A 79 15.15 -27.06 -48.75
CA VAL A 79 14.53 -28.25 -48.16
C VAL A 79 14.73 -29.41 -49.13
N SER A 80 15.58 -30.37 -48.74
CA SER A 80 15.79 -31.61 -49.49
C SER A 80 14.68 -32.62 -49.19
N VAL A 81 14.23 -33.26 -50.26
CA VAL A 81 13.07 -34.13 -50.40
C VAL A 81 13.39 -35.58 -49.96
N HIS A 82 12.46 -36.17 -49.19
CA HIS A 82 12.13 -37.61 -48.99
C HIS A 82 13.21 -38.63 -48.53
N PRO A 83 12.81 -39.62 -47.69
CA PRO A 83 12.28 -40.85 -48.29
C PRO A 83 11.08 -41.52 -47.55
N ALA A 84 10.22 -42.10 -48.39
CA ALA A 84 9.41 -43.32 -48.28
C ALA A 84 8.86 -43.83 -46.92
N PRO A 85 7.54 -44.10 -46.82
CA PRO A 85 6.95 -44.87 -45.74
C PRO A 85 7.04 -46.38 -46.01
N ARG A 86 7.53 -47.13 -45.02
CA ARG A 86 7.58 -48.60 -45.03
C ARG A 86 6.26 -49.14 -44.48
N ALA A 87 5.53 -49.86 -45.31
CA ALA A 87 4.36 -50.64 -44.95
C ALA A 87 4.78 -51.90 -44.15
N MET A 88 4.12 -52.14 -43.01
CA MET A 88 3.90 -53.45 -42.38
C MET A 88 2.59 -53.31 -41.62
N GLU A 89 1.52 -53.84 -42.19
CA GLU A 89 0.97 -55.19 -41.92
C GLU A 89 0.00 -55.19 -40.74
N SER A 90 -1.27 -55.28 -41.13
CA SER A 90 -2.42 -55.66 -40.35
C SER A 90 -2.35 -57.13 -39.93
N SER A 91 -2.61 -57.42 -38.66
CA SER A 91 -3.18 -58.70 -38.25
C SER A 91 -4.03 -58.53 -36.98
N SER A 92 -5.34 -58.44 -37.23
CA SER A 92 -6.44 -59.14 -36.56
C SER A 92 -6.27 -59.69 -35.13
N SER A 93 -7.18 -59.24 -34.26
CA SER A 93 -8.06 -60.01 -33.34
C SER A 93 -7.63 -61.41 -32.88
N THR A 94 -7.84 -61.74 -31.59
CA THR A 94 -8.84 -62.74 -31.11
C THR A 94 -8.86 -62.81 -29.56
N HIS A 95 -10.08 -62.97 -29.03
CA HIS A 95 -10.57 -63.36 -27.69
C HIS A 95 -9.61 -63.99 -26.66
N ALA A 96 -9.85 -63.69 -25.38
CA ALA A 96 -10.24 -64.72 -24.38
C ALA A 96 -10.72 -64.08 -23.05
N SER A 97 -11.97 -64.38 -22.69
CA SER A 97 -12.50 -64.31 -21.33
C SER A 97 -12.27 -65.65 -20.62
N ALA A 98 -11.88 -65.63 -19.34
CA ALA A 98 -12.21 -66.59 -18.26
C ALA A 98 -11.26 -66.32 -17.07
N VAL A 99 -11.73 -65.81 -15.92
CA VAL A 99 -12.25 -66.57 -14.75
C VAL A 99 -11.20 -67.57 -14.19
N VAL A 100 -10.77 -67.37 -12.93
CA VAL A 100 -10.76 -68.36 -11.82
C VAL A 100 -9.91 -67.89 -10.61
N SER A 101 -10.54 -67.98 -9.44
CA SER A 101 -10.09 -68.25 -8.06
C SER A 101 -9.06 -67.40 -7.29
N THR A 102 -9.60 -66.71 -6.28
CA THR A 102 -9.41 -66.95 -4.83
C THR A 102 -8.23 -67.81 -4.35
N HIS A 103 -7.33 -67.20 -3.57
CA HIS A 103 -7.05 -67.47 -2.14
C HIS A 103 -5.68 -66.86 -1.78
N ASN A 104 -5.63 -65.98 -0.76
CA ASN A 104 -4.85 -66.27 0.44
C ASN A 104 -4.93 -65.15 1.49
N SER A 105 -5.33 -65.60 2.68
CA SER A 105 -5.29 -64.91 3.96
C SER A 105 -3.85 -64.64 4.42
N ALA A 106 -3.58 -63.46 4.96
CA ALA A 106 -2.54 -63.28 5.97
C ALA A 106 -2.77 -61.98 6.78
N ALA A 107 -3.14 -62.18 8.06
CA ALA A 107 -2.85 -61.42 9.27
C ALA A 107 -2.96 -59.87 9.31
N PRO A 108 -3.77 -59.30 10.22
CA PRO A 108 -3.66 -57.91 10.64
C PRO A 108 -2.62 -57.75 11.75
N HIS A 109 -1.57 -56.98 11.50
CA HIS A 109 -0.65 -56.50 12.54
C HIS A 109 -1.34 -55.42 13.40
N SER A 110 -1.31 -55.63 14.71
CA SER A 110 -1.78 -54.71 15.73
C SER A 110 -0.83 -53.51 15.88
N PRO A 111 -1.31 -52.27 16.09
CA PRO A 111 -0.45 -51.17 16.51
C PRO A 111 -0.18 -51.23 18.03
N PRO A 112 0.97 -50.70 18.50
CA PRO A 112 1.32 -50.73 19.91
C PRO A 112 0.48 -49.74 20.72
N ARG A 113 -0.07 -50.23 21.85
CA ARG A 113 -0.65 -49.43 22.93
C ARG A 113 0.46 -48.63 23.60
N PHE A 114 0.41 -47.30 23.46
CA PHE A 114 1.14 -46.40 24.36
C PHE A 114 0.38 -46.29 25.70
N ALA A 115 1.11 -46.54 26.78
CA ALA A 115 0.63 -46.42 28.15
C ALA A 115 0.35 -44.94 28.48
N ALA A 116 -0.83 -44.70 29.04
CA ALA A 116 -1.23 -43.41 29.59
C ALA A 116 -0.39 -43.09 30.85
N ALA A 117 0.27 -41.94 30.84
CA ALA A 117 0.86 -41.33 32.04
C ALA A 117 -0.23 -40.55 32.81
N PRO A 118 -0.18 -40.50 34.15
CA PRO A 118 -1.15 -39.80 34.97
C PRO A 118 -1.04 -38.27 34.86
N PRO A 119 -2.12 -37.52 35.11
CA PRO A 119 -2.18 -36.08 34.91
C PRO A 119 -1.33 -35.33 35.94
N GLN A 120 -0.43 -34.49 35.46
CA GLN A 120 0.26 -33.49 36.27
C GLN A 120 -0.61 -32.21 36.36
N PRO A 121 -0.70 -31.56 37.53
CA PRO A 121 -1.41 -30.31 37.70
C PRO A 121 -0.66 -29.16 37.02
N LEU A 122 -1.33 -28.49 36.09
CA LEU A 122 -0.79 -27.38 35.32
C LEU A 122 -0.80 -26.11 36.20
N VAL A 123 0.38 -25.70 36.64
CA VAL A 123 0.63 -24.38 37.22
C VAL A 123 0.46 -23.34 36.11
N GLN A 124 -0.51 -22.46 36.31
CA GLN A 124 -0.91 -21.38 35.42
C GLN A 124 0.05 -20.20 35.62
N PRO A 125 0.86 -19.78 34.62
CA PRO A 125 1.52 -18.49 34.68
C PRO A 125 0.50 -17.41 34.32
N GLN A 126 0.10 -16.62 35.31
CA GLN A 126 -0.62 -15.37 35.08
C GLN A 126 0.30 -14.39 34.35
N LEU A 127 0.17 -14.31 33.03
CA LEU A 127 0.58 -13.15 32.26
C LEU A 127 -0.62 -12.23 32.16
N ALA A 128 -0.75 -11.37 33.17
CA ALA A 128 -1.57 -10.19 33.12
C ALA A 128 -0.95 -9.22 32.09
N SER A 129 -1.68 -8.93 31.01
CA SER A 129 -1.65 -7.66 30.26
C SER A 129 -2.71 -7.71 29.15
N THR A 130 -3.97 -7.85 29.54
CA THR A 130 -5.10 -7.57 28.64
C THR A 130 -5.52 -6.14 28.91
N VAL A 131 -4.91 -5.18 28.21
CA VAL A 131 -5.44 -3.82 28.12
C VAL A 131 -6.70 -3.91 27.26
N LEU A 132 -7.83 -4.04 27.92
CA LEU A 132 -9.15 -4.07 27.31
C LEU A 132 -9.53 -2.62 26.99
N VAL A 133 -9.14 -2.14 25.81
CA VAL A 133 -9.56 -0.83 25.30
C VAL A 133 -11.08 -0.90 25.07
N ARG A 134 -11.82 -0.33 26.01
CA ARG A 134 -13.27 -0.16 25.93
C ARG A 134 -13.52 1.03 25.02
N THR A 135 -13.81 0.78 23.74
CA THR A 135 -14.28 1.82 22.81
C THR A 135 -15.64 2.33 23.29
N ARG A 136 -15.64 3.44 24.03
CA ARG A 136 -16.85 4.13 24.46
C ARG A 136 -17.28 5.03 23.29
N SER A 137 -18.35 4.66 22.61
CA SER A 137 -18.97 5.50 21.57
C SER A 137 -19.47 6.80 22.21
N HIS A 138 -18.74 7.89 22.02
CA HIS A 138 -19.18 9.22 22.41
C HIS A 138 -20.25 9.70 21.41
N SER A 139 -21.51 9.66 21.82
CA SER A 139 -22.57 10.44 21.17
C SER A 139 -22.33 11.91 21.52
N VAL A 140 -21.77 12.66 20.57
CA VAL A 140 -21.66 14.12 20.67
C VAL A 140 -23.07 14.68 20.56
N SER A 141 -23.65 15.06 21.69
CA SER A 141 -24.88 15.84 21.74
C SER A 141 -24.53 17.29 21.43
N SER A 142 -24.86 17.77 20.23
CA SER A 142 -24.75 19.17 19.85
C SER A 142 -25.81 19.98 20.58
N SER A 143 -25.47 20.51 21.74
CA SER A 143 -26.25 21.54 22.42
C SER A 143 -26.08 22.87 21.66
N ASN A 144 -27.05 23.17 20.80
CA ASN A 144 -27.28 24.51 20.27
C ASN A 144 -27.56 25.48 21.43
N ALA A 145 -26.65 26.41 21.67
CA ALA A 145 -26.85 27.53 22.57
C ALA A 145 -27.63 28.63 21.85
N SER A 146 -28.89 28.81 22.24
CA SER A 146 -29.64 30.06 22.02
C SER A 146 -29.68 30.84 23.32
N HIS A 147 -29.16 32.07 23.26
CA HIS A 147 -29.32 33.16 24.21
C HIS A 147 -30.77 33.30 24.71
N GLU A 148 -30.99 33.36 26.02
CA GLU A 148 -31.70 34.48 26.68
C GLU A 148 -31.63 34.39 28.22
N SER A 149 -31.03 35.44 28.80
CA SER A 149 -31.48 36.20 29.96
C SER A 149 -31.69 35.53 31.34
N ALA A 150 -30.77 35.90 32.23
CA ALA A 150 -30.97 36.36 33.62
C ALA A 150 -31.78 35.49 34.59
N GLU A 151 -31.10 34.91 35.59
CA GLU A 151 -31.41 35.18 36.99
C GLU A 151 -30.27 34.73 37.91
N SER A 152 -29.97 35.61 38.86
CA SER A 152 -28.98 35.45 39.93
C SER A 152 -29.40 34.36 40.91
N GLY A 153 -28.59 33.30 41.03
CA GLY A 153 -28.73 32.29 42.06
C GLY A 153 -27.36 31.77 42.48
N SER A 154 -26.87 32.26 43.62
CA SER A 154 -25.66 31.78 44.28
C SER A 154 -25.88 30.37 44.82
N CYS A 155 -25.23 29.37 44.21
CA CYS A 155 -25.12 28.04 44.78
C CYS A 155 -23.63 27.67 44.85
N GLU A 156 -23.07 27.80 46.05
CA GLU A 156 -21.82 27.18 46.47
C GLU A 156 -22.02 25.66 46.47
N GLY A 157 -21.80 25.04 45.31
CA GLY A 157 -21.83 23.58 45.13
C GLY A 157 -20.41 23.05 45.06
N SER A 158 -20.00 22.34 46.12
CA SER A 158 -18.73 21.61 46.24
C SER A 158 -18.33 20.91 44.94
N GLY A 159 -17.28 21.46 44.30
CA GLY A 159 -16.73 20.95 43.05
C GLY A 159 -16.09 19.59 43.26
N SER A 160 -16.84 18.53 42.96
CA SER A 160 -16.25 17.26 42.54
C SER A 160 -15.54 17.53 41.22
N SER A 161 -14.26 17.86 41.32
CA SER A 161 -13.33 17.87 40.20
C SER A 161 -13.22 16.43 39.71
N GLU A 162 -14.21 16.00 38.93
CA GLU A 162 -14.04 14.90 38.00
C GLU A 162 -12.96 15.39 37.04
N SER A 163 -11.71 15.15 37.41
CA SER A 163 -10.59 15.15 36.50
C SER A 163 -10.94 14.12 35.44
N SER A 164 -11.71 14.55 34.44
CA SER A 164 -11.83 13.88 33.16
C SER A 164 -10.39 13.59 32.78
N ILE A 165 -10.02 12.31 32.90
CA ILE A 165 -8.75 11.80 32.43
C ILE A 165 -8.88 11.97 30.92
N CYS A 166 -8.60 13.17 30.44
CA CYS A 166 -8.38 13.46 29.05
C CYS A 166 -7.17 12.58 28.73
N GLU A 167 -7.47 11.44 28.13
CA GLU A 167 -6.50 10.48 27.64
C GLU A 167 -5.53 11.29 26.77
N ALA A 168 -4.37 11.58 27.34
CA ALA A 168 -3.47 12.59 26.80
C ALA A 168 -3.06 12.12 25.40
N CYS A 169 -3.42 12.92 24.38
CA CYS A 169 -3.05 12.61 23.01
C CYS A 169 -1.53 12.38 22.95
N PRO A 170 -1.06 11.35 22.25
CA PRO A 170 0.36 11.09 22.14
C PRO A 170 1.05 12.30 21.51
N THR A 171 2.20 12.69 22.06
CA THR A 171 2.99 13.79 21.52
C THR A 171 3.45 13.47 20.09
N ARG A 172 3.54 14.50 19.24
CA ARG A 172 3.97 14.36 17.84
C ARG A 172 5.33 13.64 17.74
N ARG A 173 6.28 13.99 18.61
CA ARG A 173 7.60 13.32 18.68
C ARG A 173 7.48 11.83 19.02
N ALA A 174 6.64 11.44 19.98
CA ALA A 174 6.46 10.03 20.35
C ALA A 174 5.86 9.22 19.19
N PHE A 175 4.82 9.76 18.56
CA PHE A 175 4.17 9.16 17.39
C PHE A 175 5.15 9.00 16.21
N GLN A 176 5.92 10.04 15.88
CA GLN A 176 6.92 10.00 14.81
C GLN A 176 8.06 9.01 15.10
N ARG A 177 8.55 8.94 16.35
CA ARG A 177 9.60 7.99 16.74
C ARG A 177 9.14 6.55 16.57
N ALA A 178 7.93 6.24 17.01
CA ALA A 178 7.36 4.89 16.90
C ALA A 178 7.29 4.43 15.43
N HIS A 179 6.86 5.31 14.52
CA HIS A 179 6.78 5.01 13.09
C HIS A 179 8.13 5.03 12.38
N TYR A 180 9.10 5.83 12.85
CA TYR A 180 10.47 5.75 12.35
C TYR A 180 11.11 4.40 12.68
N ILE A 181 10.93 3.91 13.92
CA ILE A 181 11.40 2.58 14.33
C ILE A 181 10.76 1.51 13.46
N GLN A 182 9.45 1.61 13.19
CA GLN A 182 8.77 0.71 12.27
C GLN A 182 9.42 0.65 10.89
N PHE A 183 9.66 1.82 10.29
CA PHE A 183 10.27 1.93 8.99
C PHE A 183 11.68 1.33 8.98
N ALA A 184 12.47 1.62 10.03
CA ALA A 184 13.78 1.01 10.20
C ALA A 184 13.69 -0.51 10.26
N VAL A 185 12.73 -1.07 11.02
CA VAL A 185 12.51 -2.53 11.09
C VAL A 185 12.12 -3.10 9.72
N SER A 186 11.17 -2.50 9.01
CA SER A 186 10.78 -2.95 7.67
C SER A 186 11.94 -2.88 6.68
N GLY A 187 12.73 -1.79 6.70
CA GLY A 187 13.93 -1.66 5.88
C GLY A 187 15.00 -2.70 6.21
N VAL A 188 15.21 -2.99 7.51
CA VAL A 188 16.13 -4.03 7.98
C VAL A 188 15.67 -5.41 7.51
N LEU A 189 14.38 -5.73 7.57
CA LEU A 189 13.87 -7.02 7.09
C LEU A 189 14.12 -7.24 5.59
N VAL A 190 13.91 -6.22 4.77
CA VAL A 190 14.13 -6.29 3.32
C VAL A 190 15.60 -6.38 2.98
N THR A 191 16.42 -5.54 3.62
CA THR A 191 17.88 -5.57 3.41
C THR A 191 18.47 -6.90 3.89
N LEU A 192 17.99 -7.45 5.00
CA LEU A 192 18.37 -8.78 5.45
C LEU A 192 17.97 -9.85 4.44
N ALA A 193 16.74 -9.84 3.92
CA ALA A 193 16.31 -10.78 2.90
C ALA A 193 17.16 -10.68 1.61
N PHE A 194 17.50 -9.46 1.19
CA PHE A 194 18.39 -9.21 0.06
C PHE A 194 19.81 -9.72 0.31
N VAL A 195 20.39 -9.44 1.49
CA VAL A 195 21.74 -9.89 1.87
C VAL A 195 21.79 -11.42 1.98
N LEU A 196 20.79 -12.05 2.60
CA LEU A 196 20.71 -13.51 2.67
C LEU A 196 20.61 -14.14 1.29
N LEU A 197 19.84 -13.55 0.37
CA LEU A 197 19.72 -14.03 -1.00
C LEU A 197 21.03 -13.88 -1.78
N ALA A 198 21.67 -12.71 -1.69
CA ALA A 198 22.96 -12.43 -2.32
C ALA A 198 24.06 -13.35 -1.77
N TRP A 199 24.06 -13.57 -0.45
CA TRP A 199 25.01 -14.46 0.21
C TRP A 199 24.80 -15.92 -0.21
N TRP A 200 23.55 -16.39 -0.26
CA TRP A 200 23.25 -17.78 -0.60
C TRP A 200 23.61 -18.14 -2.05
N LYS A 201 23.37 -17.25 -3.01
CA LYS A 201 23.60 -17.54 -4.44
C LYS A 201 24.97 -17.10 -4.94
N HIS A 202 25.66 -16.22 -4.20
CA HIS A 202 26.90 -15.55 -4.63
C HIS A 202 26.80 -14.77 -5.97
N GLU A 203 25.61 -14.61 -6.53
CA GLU A 203 25.34 -13.92 -7.79
C GLU A 203 24.14 -12.97 -7.61
N ILE A 204 24.33 -11.69 -7.93
CA ILE A 204 23.26 -10.70 -7.91
C ILE A 204 22.69 -10.57 -9.32
N ARG A 205 21.39 -10.84 -9.44
CA ARG A 205 20.66 -10.77 -10.70
C ARG A 205 19.93 -9.43 -10.83
N PHE A 206 20.70 -8.39 -11.20
CA PHE A 206 20.19 -7.01 -11.28
C PHE A 206 19.11 -6.83 -12.35
N ALA A 207 19.17 -7.57 -13.46
CA ALA A 207 18.19 -7.44 -14.54
C ALA A 207 16.78 -7.79 -14.04
N GLU A 208 16.61 -8.94 -13.39
CA GLU A 208 15.34 -9.40 -12.83
C GLU A 208 14.82 -8.46 -11.74
N LEU A 209 15.72 -7.97 -10.88
CA LEU A 209 15.39 -6.99 -9.85
C LEU A 209 14.83 -5.68 -10.47
N ILE A 210 15.52 -5.14 -11.50
CA ILE A 210 15.10 -3.91 -12.19
C ILE A 210 13.79 -4.14 -12.94
N ILE A 211 13.62 -5.29 -13.59
CA ILE A 211 12.37 -5.66 -14.28
C ILE A 211 11.21 -5.68 -13.27
N GLY A 212 11.38 -6.32 -12.11
CA GLY A 212 10.39 -6.31 -11.03
C GLY A 212 10.03 -4.92 -10.53
N ALA A 213 11.05 -4.09 -10.27
CA ALA A 213 10.86 -2.70 -9.85
C ALA A 213 10.12 -1.86 -10.91
N SER A 214 10.48 -2.02 -12.19
CA SER A 214 9.87 -1.28 -13.30
C SER A 214 8.42 -1.70 -13.55
N ALA A 215 8.11 -3.00 -13.45
CA ALA A 215 6.75 -3.52 -13.58
C ALA A 215 5.83 -2.99 -12.47
N TRP A 216 6.35 -2.87 -11.24
CA TRP A 216 5.64 -2.24 -10.14
C TRP A 216 5.32 -0.77 -10.44
N LEU A 217 6.31 0.01 -10.87
CA LEU A 217 6.15 1.44 -11.18
C LEU A 217 5.13 1.66 -12.31
N ALA A 218 5.16 0.81 -13.33
CA ALA A 218 4.16 0.82 -14.39
C ALA A 218 2.76 0.57 -13.83
N GLY A 219 2.60 -0.43 -12.95
CA GLY A 219 1.33 -0.74 -12.29
C GLY A 219 0.78 0.44 -11.48
N GLU A 220 1.63 1.12 -10.72
CA GLU A 220 1.22 2.30 -9.93
C GLU A 220 0.85 3.49 -10.83
N ALA A 221 1.54 3.69 -11.95
CA ALA A 221 1.16 4.72 -12.93
C ALA A 221 -0.23 4.44 -13.55
N PHE A 222 -0.53 3.17 -13.86
CA PHE A 222 -1.83 2.80 -14.39
C PHE A 222 -2.96 2.88 -13.37
N LYS A 223 -2.67 2.76 -12.08
CA LYS A 223 -3.66 2.90 -11.01
C LYS A 223 -4.46 4.20 -11.15
N GLN A 224 -3.77 5.33 -11.35
CA GLN A 224 -4.41 6.64 -11.52
C GLN A 224 -5.39 6.64 -12.69
N VAL A 225 -4.95 6.14 -13.85
CA VAL A 225 -5.78 6.07 -15.05
C VAL A 225 -7.00 5.18 -14.84
N VAL A 226 -6.83 4.02 -14.19
CA VAL A 226 -7.93 3.07 -13.93
C VAL A 226 -8.98 3.70 -13.00
N PHE A 227 -8.53 4.35 -11.91
CA PHE A 227 -9.44 4.98 -10.97
C PHE A 227 -10.14 6.18 -11.59
N GLU A 228 -9.44 7.05 -12.33
CA GLU A 228 -10.07 8.18 -13.03
C GLU A 228 -11.11 7.70 -14.06
N LEU A 229 -10.77 6.70 -14.87
CA LEU A 229 -11.66 6.19 -15.92
C LEU A 229 -12.93 5.55 -15.34
N LEU A 230 -12.80 4.73 -14.30
CA LEU A 230 -13.92 3.97 -13.75
C LEU A 230 -14.76 4.77 -12.75
N THR A 231 -14.18 5.77 -12.07
CA THR A 231 -14.95 6.67 -11.20
C THR A 231 -15.70 7.74 -12.00
N TRP A 232 -15.21 8.10 -13.19
CA TRP A 232 -15.93 8.99 -14.10
C TRP A 232 -17.27 8.40 -14.54
N GLU A 233 -17.29 7.10 -14.83
CA GLU A 233 -18.47 6.40 -15.35
C GLU A 233 -19.55 6.18 -14.27
N SER A 234 -19.18 6.21 -12.98
CA SER A 234 -20.13 5.98 -11.88
C SER A 234 -20.94 7.22 -11.45
N LYS A 235 -20.85 8.34 -12.18
CA LYS A 235 -21.59 9.55 -11.86
C LYS A 235 -23.02 9.41 -12.39
N ASP A 236 -23.91 8.90 -11.53
CA ASP A 236 -25.36 8.86 -11.80
C ASP A 236 -25.84 10.27 -12.23
N PRO A 237 -26.85 10.37 -13.12
CA PRO A 237 -27.37 11.64 -13.58
C PRO A 237 -27.93 12.52 -12.44
N ASP A 238 -28.29 11.89 -11.31
CA ASP A 238 -28.77 12.58 -10.11
C ASP A 238 -27.62 13.08 -9.20
N GLY A 239 -26.37 12.77 -9.55
CA GLY A 239 -25.17 13.22 -8.82
C GLY A 239 -25.02 12.62 -7.42
N VAL A 240 -25.91 11.72 -7.00
CA VAL A 240 -25.83 11.07 -5.69
C VAL A 240 -24.99 9.81 -5.83
N PRO A 241 -23.86 9.73 -5.14
CA PRO A 241 -23.06 8.52 -5.17
C PRO A 241 -23.66 7.42 -4.31
N THR A 242 -23.55 6.18 -4.77
CA THR A 242 -23.83 5.03 -3.92
C THR A 242 -22.61 4.77 -3.03
N PRO A 243 -22.74 4.89 -1.69
CA PRO A 243 -21.62 4.66 -0.79
C PRO A 243 -21.19 3.18 -0.81
N GLY A 244 -19.93 2.92 -1.15
CA GLY A 244 -19.25 1.62 -0.96
C GLY A 244 -19.12 0.74 -2.21
N THR A 245 -20.06 0.76 -3.15
CA THR A 245 -19.97 -0.05 -4.38
C THR A 245 -18.94 0.49 -5.38
N GLY A 246 -18.68 1.80 -5.33
CA GLY A 246 -17.80 2.48 -6.29
C GLY A 246 -16.34 2.01 -6.29
N LEU A 247 -15.84 1.41 -5.21
CA LEU A 247 -14.42 1.02 -5.11
C LEU A 247 -14.13 -0.43 -5.45
N VAL A 248 -15.14 -1.29 -5.43
CA VAL A 248 -14.97 -2.72 -5.69
C VAL A 248 -14.50 -2.94 -7.13
N LEU A 249 -15.12 -2.26 -8.08
CA LEU A 249 -14.83 -2.40 -9.51
C LEU A 249 -13.44 -1.84 -9.87
N PRO A 250 -13.09 -0.57 -9.55
CA PRO A 250 -11.75 -0.04 -9.82
C PRO A 250 -10.63 -0.85 -9.19
N THR A 251 -10.83 -1.31 -7.95
CA THR A 251 -9.83 -2.16 -7.28
C THR A 251 -9.66 -3.49 -7.99
N SER A 252 -10.76 -4.14 -8.39
CA SER A 252 -10.70 -5.43 -9.10
C SER A 252 -9.98 -5.29 -10.44
N VAL A 253 -10.30 -4.25 -11.21
CA VAL A 253 -9.64 -3.96 -12.50
C VAL A 253 -8.16 -3.65 -12.31
N HIS A 254 -7.83 -2.84 -11.30
CA HIS A 254 -6.43 -2.53 -10.96
C HIS A 254 -5.64 -3.80 -10.60
N VAL A 255 -6.21 -4.69 -9.78
CA VAL A 255 -5.59 -5.98 -9.41
C VAL A 255 -5.35 -6.83 -10.65
N VAL A 256 -6.33 -6.97 -11.55
CA VAL A 256 -6.15 -7.72 -12.81
C VAL A 256 -5.00 -7.14 -13.63
N LEU A 257 -4.96 -5.81 -13.79
CA LEU A 257 -3.92 -5.14 -14.55
C LEU A 257 -2.53 -5.31 -13.89
N GLN A 258 -2.45 -5.22 -12.58
CA GLN A 258 -1.22 -5.41 -11.82
C GLN A 258 -0.68 -6.84 -11.96
N GLU A 259 -1.54 -7.87 -11.90
CA GLU A 259 -1.13 -9.25 -12.15
C GLU A 259 -0.78 -9.51 -13.61
N LEU A 260 -1.44 -8.86 -14.57
CA LEU A 260 -1.08 -8.94 -15.99
C LEU A 260 0.31 -8.38 -16.24
N LEU A 261 0.63 -7.21 -15.65
CA LEU A 261 1.97 -6.62 -15.72
C LEU A 261 3.01 -7.54 -15.09
N ARG A 262 2.67 -8.17 -13.95
CA ARG A 262 3.54 -9.14 -13.29
C ARG A 262 3.80 -10.36 -14.18
N LEU A 263 2.76 -10.93 -14.78
CA LEU A 263 2.88 -12.07 -15.71
C LEU A 263 3.72 -11.69 -16.96
N GLY A 264 3.45 -10.52 -17.56
CA GLY A 264 4.21 -10.04 -18.71
C GLY A 264 5.69 -9.83 -18.39
N ALA A 265 5.99 -9.30 -17.21
CA ALA A 265 7.37 -9.13 -16.75
C ALA A 265 8.07 -10.47 -16.46
N ILE A 266 7.35 -11.47 -15.94
CA ILE A 266 7.88 -12.83 -15.77
C ILE A 266 8.17 -13.47 -17.13
N ILE A 267 7.28 -13.32 -18.12
CA ILE A 267 7.52 -13.80 -19.50
C ILE A 267 8.79 -13.15 -20.07
N LEU A 268 8.99 -11.85 -19.83
CA LEU A 268 10.20 -11.14 -20.24
C LEU A 268 11.45 -11.70 -19.54
N VAL A 269 11.39 -11.97 -18.23
CA VAL A 269 12.49 -12.60 -17.49
C VAL A 269 12.83 -13.97 -18.07
N VAL A 270 11.82 -14.80 -18.35
CA VAL A 270 12.01 -16.12 -18.96
C VAL A 270 12.66 -16.00 -20.34
N ALA A 271 12.23 -15.03 -21.16
CA ALA A 271 12.79 -14.78 -22.48
C ALA A 271 14.24 -14.25 -22.45
N LEU A 272 14.69 -13.68 -21.34
CA LEU A 272 16.05 -13.19 -21.14
C LEU A 272 16.99 -14.23 -20.53
N LEU A 273 16.48 -15.39 -20.10
CA LEU A 273 17.33 -16.46 -19.59
C LEU A 273 18.24 -17.00 -20.70
N PRO A 274 19.56 -17.17 -20.45
CA PRO A 274 20.46 -17.77 -21.43
C PRO A 274 20.00 -19.19 -21.80
N ASP A 275 19.97 -19.49 -23.10
CA ASP A 275 19.66 -20.83 -23.57
C ASP A 275 20.71 -21.84 -23.02
N PRO A 276 20.27 -22.89 -22.31
CA PRO A 276 21.19 -23.84 -21.69
C PRO A 276 22.01 -24.64 -22.71
N GLU A 277 21.61 -24.65 -23.99
CA GLU A 277 22.24 -25.47 -25.04
C GLU A 277 23.47 -24.82 -25.71
N VAL A 278 23.74 -23.53 -25.46
CA VAL A 278 24.88 -22.83 -26.09
C VAL A 278 26.18 -22.98 -25.30
N VAL A 279 26.18 -23.71 -24.19
CA VAL A 279 27.42 -24.27 -23.64
C VAL A 279 27.80 -25.48 -24.48
N THR A 280 28.11 -25.23 -25.76
CA THR A 280 28.84 -26.18 -26.58
C THR A 280 30.12 -26.47 -25.80
N PRO A 281 30.50 -27.74 -25.59
CA PRO A 281 31.83 -28.09 -25.11
C PRO A 281 32.86 -27.75 -26.20
N GLN A 282 33.02 -26.46 -26.51
CA GLN A 282 34.10 -25.93 -27.32
C GLN A 282 35.38 -26.15 -26.51
N GLY A 283 36.13 -27.16 -26.91
CA GLY A 283 37.36 -27.55 -26.25
C GLY A 283 37.26 -28.87 -25.51
N GLY A 284 36.57 -29.86 -26.07
CA GLY A 284 36.91 -31.26 -25.84
C GLY A 284 38.39 -31.50 -26.20
N MET A 285 39.29 -31.20 -25.27
CA MET A 285 40.59 -31.83 -25.24
C MET A 285 40.28 -33.32 -25.02
N PRO A 286 40.66 -34.23 -25.94
CA PRO A 286 40.36 -35.65 -25.82
C PRO A 286 40.82 -36.11 -24.44
N GLN A 287 39.87 -36.56 -23.62
CA GLN A 287 40.15 -37.04 -22.28
C GLN A 287 41.17 -38.19 -22.43
N PRO A 288 42.39 -38.06 -21.88
CA PRO A 288 43.39 -39.11 -22.01
C PRO A 288 42.84 -40.40 -21.41
N PRO A 289 43.12 -41.56 -22.03
CA PRO A 289 42.58 -42.84 -21.59
C PRO A 289 42.90 -43.07 -20.12
N SER A 290 41.87 -43.07 -19.27
CA SER A 290 42.01 -43.31 -17.84
C SER A 290 42.74 -44.63 -17.61
N PRO A 291 43.83 -44.67 -16.82
CA PRO A 291 44.56 -45.90 -16.56
C PRO A 291 43.65 -46.93 -15.87
N PRO A 292 43.90 -48.25 -16.09
CA PRO A 292 43.10 -49.32 -15.50
C PRO A 292 43.17 -49.26 -13.98
N ARG A 293 42.08 -48.79 -13.35
CA ARG A 293 41.96 -48.60 -11.91
C ARG A 293 41.86 -49.97 -11.23
N ARG A 294 42.99 -50.46 -10.68
CA ARG A 294 43.08 -51.72 -9.91
C ARG A 294 42.14 -51.67 -8.70
N GLY A 295 41.41 -52.77 -8.52
CA GLY A 295 40.30 -52.90 -7.59
C GLY A 295 40.66 -52.66 -6.13
N HIS A 296 40.06 -51.63 -5.56
CA HIS A 296 39.69 -51.59 -4.15
C HIS A 296 38.17 -51.55 -4.08
N ARG A 297 37.57 -52.73 -3.85
CA ARG A 297 36.17 -52.88 -3.43
C ARG A 297 36.07 -52.36 -2.01
N TYR A 298 35.83 -51.06 -1.85
CA TYR A 298 35.15 -50.60 -0.65
C TYR A 298 33.67 -50.99 -0.80
N PRO A 299 33.02 -51.50 0.26
CA PRO A 299 31.57 -51.67 0.26
C PRO A 299 30.97 -50.32 -0.14
N HIS A 300 30.24 -50.32 -1.26
CA HIS A 300 29.58 -49.13 -1.78
C HIS A 300 28.64 -48.63 -0.69
N GLU A 301 29.06 -47.58 0.01
CA GLU A 301 28.16 -46.78 0.81
C GLU A 301 27.02 -46.35 -0.12
N PRO A 302 25.75 -46.68 0.20
CA PRO A 302 24.62 -46.38 -0.66
C PRO A 302 24.59 -44.89 -0.88
N THR A 303 25.13 -44.49 -2.03
CA THR A 303 25.36 -43.11 -2.40
C THR A 303 23.98 -42.55 -2.62
N ARG A 304 23.48 -41.79 -1.64
CA ARG A 304 22.19 -41.11 -1.78
C ARG A 304 22.26 -40.32 -3.10
N PRO A 305 21.27 -40.45 -3.99
CA PRO A 305 21.27 -39.67 -5.22
C PRO A 305 21.35 -38.19 -4.82
N PRO A 306 22.25 -37.41 -5.43
CA PRO A 306 22.32 -35.97 -5.16
C PRO A 306 20.94 -35.37 -5.43
N LEU A 307 20.48 -34.50 -4.52
CA LEU A 307 19.22 -33.79 -4.69
C LEU A 307 19.27 -33.01 -6.01
N PRO A 308 18.18 -32.99 -6.80
CA PRO A 308 18.15 -32.23 -8.04
C PRO A 308 18.41 -30.75 -7.73
N PRO A 309 19.27 -30.08 -8.50
CA PRO A 309 19.52 -28.66 -8.31
C PRO A 309 18.22 -27.88 -8.50
N LEU A 310 18.00 -26.87 -7.66
CA LEU A 310 16.83 -26.00 -7.76
C LEU A 310 16.87 -25.21 -9.08
N ASP A 311 15.71 -25.09 -9.74
CA ASP A 311 15.60 -24.48 -11.07
C ASP A 311 16.16 -23.05 -11.08
N VAL A 312 16.86 -22.67 -12.15
CA VAL A 312 17.41 -21.33 -12.33
C VAL A 312 16.28 -20.28 -12.30
N LEU A 313 15.11 -20.63 -12.81
CA LEU A 313 13.94 -19.77 -12.85
C LEU A 313 13.42 -19.42 -11.45
N PHE A 314 13.55 -20.32 -10.46
CA PHE A 314 13.17 -20.05 -9.07
C PHE A 314 13.89 -18.80 -8.53
N PHE A 315 15.20 -18.74 -8.76
CA PHE A 315 16.02 -17.62 -8.30
C PHE A 315 15.70 -16.34 -9.06
N SER A 316 15.47 -16.41 -10.38
CA SER A 316 15.04 -15.25 -11.16
C SER A 316 13.69 -14.71 -10.68
N ALA A 317 12.72 -15.58 -10.39
CA ALA A 317 11.44 -15.18 -9.81
C ALA A 317 11.59 -14.53 -8.42
N LEU A 318 12.51 -15.05 -7.59
CA LEU A 318 12.80 -14.49 -6.27
C LEU A 318 13.45 -13.10 -6.34
N TRP A 319 14.42 -12.90 -7.25
CA TRP A 319 15.03 -11.59 -7.50
C TRP A 319 14.04 -10.58 -8.08
N PHE A 320 13.19 -11.03 -9.00
CA PHE A 320 12.08 -10.24 -9.54
C PHE A 320 11.11 -9.79 -8.44
N ALA A 321 10.67 -10.73 -7.58
CA ALA A 321 9.80 -10.43 -6.45
C ALA A 321 10.45 -9.44 -5.47
N MET A 322 11.75 -9.57 -5.22
CA MET A 322 12.49 -8.64 -4.35
C MET A 322 12.51 -7.22 -4.92
N GLY A 323 12.71 -7.08 -6.24
CA GLY A 323 12.64 -5.78 -6.91
C GLY A 323 11.27 -5.14 -6.79
N TRP A 324 10.21 -5.93 -6.96
CA TRP A 324 8.83 -5.49 -6.76
C TRP A 324 8.57 -5.03 -5.32
N ALA A 325 8.89 -5.88 -4.34
CA ALA A 325 8.71 -5.61 -2.92
C ALA A 325 9.50 -4.38 -2.44
N LEU A 326 10.72 -4.18 -2.95
CA LEU A 326 11.55 -3.03 -2.60
C LEU A 326 10.86 -1.71 -2.96
N VAL A 327 10.37 -1.59 -4.19
CA VAL A 327 9.68 -0.36 -4.63
C VAL A 327 8.39 -0.17 -3.86
N GLU A 328 7.64 -1.25 -3.63
CA GLU A 328 6.39 -1.22 -2.86
C GLU A 328 6.59 -0.67 -1.44
N ILE A 329 7.69 -1.04 -0.78
CA ILE A 329 8.00 -0.56 0.56
C ILE A 329 8.45 0.89 0.55
N ILE A 330 9.28 1.29 -0.41
CA ILE A 330 9.74 2.68 -0.54
C ILE A 330 8.52 3.59 -0.78
N TRP A 331 7.67 3.24 -1.75
CA TRP A 331 6.49 4.01 -2.09
C TRP A 331 5.46 4.01 -0.97
N GLY A 332 5.16 2.83 -0.43
CA GLY A 332 4.22 2.68 0.66
C GLY A 332 4.66 3.43 1.91
N THR A 333 5.96 3.50 2.20
CA THR A 333 6.51 4.32 3.28
C THR A 333 6.27 5.80 3.00
N ARG A 334 6.63 6.28 1.80
CA ARG A 334 6.45 7.68 1.42
C ARG A 334 4.99 8.11 1.53
N ASP A 335 4.08 7.29 1.04
CA ASP A 335 2.64 7.52 1.08
C ASP A 335 2.13 7.57 2.54
N PHE A 336 2.59 6.65 3.38
CA PHE A 336 2.29 6.67 4.81
C PHE A 336 2.78 7.95 5.51
N TRP A 337 3.99 8.43 5.22
CA TRP A 337 4.48 9.71 5.76
C TRP A 337 3.63 10.90 5.33
N ARG A 338 3.13 10.89 4.10
CA ARG A 338 2.21 11.94 3.63
C ARG A 338 0.92 11.93 4.44
N ARG A 339 0.35 10.74 4.70
CA ARG A 339 -0.85 10.60 5.54
C ARG A 339 -0.61 11.01 6.99
N MET A 340 0.56 10.71 7.55
CA MET A 340 0.91 11.17 8.90
C MET A 340 1.01 12.69 9.01
N ARG A 341 1.44 13.41 7.95
CA ARG A 341 1.47 14.88 7.95
C ARG A 341 0.07 15.52 8.04
N LEU A 342 -0.98 14.76 7.71
CA LEU A 342 -2.37 15.20 7.90
C LEU A 342 -2.77 15.29 9.38
N TYR A 343 -1.94 14.76 10.29
CA TYR A 343 -2.14 14.81 11.73
C TYR A 343 -1.23 15.83 12.43
N ASP A 344 -0.41 16.59 11.67
CA ASP A 344 0.52 17.56 12.25
C ASP A 344 -0.20 18.72 12.98
N ASP A 345 -1.46 18.99 12.64
CA ASP A 345 -2.33 20.00 13.27
C ASP A 345 -3.07 19.47 14.51
N VAL A 346 -3.33 18.17 14.59
CA VAL A 346 -4.04 17.52 15.70
C VAL A 346 -3.09 17.11 16.81
N LEU A 347 -1.92 16.60 16.43
CA LEU A 347 -0.88 16.22 17.37
C LEU A 347 -0.24 17.52 17.84
N GLY A 348 -0.56 17.92 19.08
CA GLY A 348 -0.07 19.14 19.68
C GLY A 348 1.42 19.31 19.41
N GLU A 349 1.79 20.52 18.99
CA GLU A 349 3.20 20.86 18.99
C GLU A 349 3.70 20.66 20.41
N ASP A 350 4.81 19.95 20.54
CA ASP A 350 5.60 19.91 21.76
C ASP A 350 6.10 21.34 21.99
N THR A 351 5.18 22.21 22.39
CA THR A 351 5.49 23.50 22.99
C THR A 351 6.36 23.10 24.14
N ASP A 352 7.64 23.47 24.04
CA ASP A 352 8.65 23.12 25.01
C ASP A 352 8.30 23.86 26.33
N GLU A 353 7.21 23.46 27.00
CA GLU A 353 6.83 23.92 28.34
C GLU A 353 7.94 23.56 29.34
N GLU A 354 8.82 22.63 28.99
CA GLU A 354 10.08 22.37 29.68
C GLU A 354 11.09 23.53 29.58
N ALA A 355 11.01 24.40 28.56
CA ALA A 355 11.77 25.65 28.48
C ALA A 355 11.07 26.81 29.23
N ALA A 356 9.76 26.73 29.47
CA ALA A 356 9.04 27.71 30.30
C ALA A 356 9.15 27.42 31.81
N GLY A 357 9.57 26.21 32.20
CA GLY A 357 9.93 25.85 33.58
C GLY A 357 11.33 26.26 34.01
N GLY A 358 12.13 26.84 33.11
CA GLY A 358 13.44 27.40 33.42
C GLY A 358 13.31 28.74 34.13
N ASP A 359 13.38 28.73 35.45
CA ASP A 359 13.83 29.85 36.26
C ASP A 359 13.10 31.18 35.95
N SER A 360 11.82 31.23 36.33
CA SER A 360 11.40 32.39 37.11
C SER A 360 12.14 32.37 38.45
N VAL A 361 13.47 32.55 38.43
CA VAL A 361 14.15 33.27 39.49
C VAL A 361 13.50 34.64 39.45
N GLU A 362 12.48 34.80 40.29
CA GLU A 362 12.04 36.08 40.76
C GLU A 362 13.30 36.93 41.03
N PRO A 363 13.59 37.97 40.22
CA PRO A 363 14.64 38.92 40.56
C PRO A 363 14.05 39.77 41.69
N LEU A 364 14.03 39.17 42.86
CA LEU A 364 13.68 39.79 44.12
C LEU A 364 14.84 40.69 44.51
N LEU A 365 15.04 41.79 43.78
CA LEU A 365 15.82 42.98 44.18
C LEU A 365 15.72 44.05 43.09
N GLY A 366 14.92 45.07 43.40
CA GLY A 366 14.56 46.14 42.48
C GLY A 366 15.72 47.01 42.04
N HIS A 367 15.54 47.62 40.87
CA HIS A 367 16.12 48.89 40.49
C HIS A 367 15.07 49.68 39.70
N SER A 368 14.41 50.62 40.38
CA SER A 368 13.77 51.76 39.74
C SER A 368 14.87 52.59 39.08
N THR A 369 15.09 52.40 37.79
CA THR A 369 15.73 53.42 36.95
C THR A 369 14.68 54.02 36.04
N THR A 370 14.06 55.07 36.57
CA THR A 370 13.45 56.17 35.85
C THR A 370 14.41 56.65 34.75
N THR A 371 14.25 56.16 33.53
CA THR A 371 14.75 56.86 32.33
C THR A 371 13.60 57.62 31.70
N GLU A 372 13.38 58.76 32.34
CA GLU A 372 12.95 60.02 31.76
C GLU A 372 13.54 60.21 30.35
N TYR A 373 12.76 59.87 29.31
CA TYR A 373 12.94 60.44 27.99
C TYR A 373 11.97 61.60 27.85
N GLY A 374 12.56 62.79 27.79
CA GLY A 374 11.91 64.06 27.89
C GLY A 374 10.88 64.30 26.79
N THR A 375 9.63 64.41 27.22
CA THR A 375 8.59 65.16 26.54
C THR A 375 8.98 66.64 26.58
N GLY A 376 9.66 67.09 25.53
CA GLY A 376 9.97 68.48 25.27
C GLY A 376 8.69 69.28 25.03
N SER A 377 8.08 69.72 26.12
CA SER A 377 7.10 70.80 26.16
C SER A 377 7.83 72.12 25.98
N LEU A 378 7.71 72.72 24.79
CA LEU A 378 7.89 74.15 24.61
C LEU A 378 6.65 74.72 23.94
N THR A 379 5.80 75.28 24.78
CA THR A 379 4.91 76.39 24.45
C THR A 379 5.74 77.57 23.94
N ASN A 380 5.39 78.13 22.79
CA ASN A 380 5.30 79.58 22.61
C ASN A 380 4.79 80.01 21.22
N ALA A 381 3.91 81.01 21.28
CA ALA A 381 3.57 82.03 20.27
C ALA A 381 2.86 81.54 19.00
N ALA A 382 1.54 81.76 18.85
CA ALA A 382 0.95 83.06 18.51
C ALA A 382 1.63 83.73 17.31
N GLY A 383 1.05 83.52 16.12
CA GLY A 383 1.48 84.18 14.89
C GLY A 383 0.56 83.81 13.73
N ALA A 384 -0.42 84.67 13.49
CA ALA A 384 -1.37 84.59 12.39
C ALA A 384 -0.71 84.77 11.00
N ASN A 385 -1.47 84.43 9.96
CA ASN A 385 -1.26 84.62 8.51
C ASN A 385 -0.49 83.45 7.87
N GLY A 386 -1.01 82.70 6.89
CA GLY A 386 -1.94 83.02 5.81
C GLY A 386 -1.23 82.66 4.50
N MET A 387 -1.90 81.92 3.60
CA MET A 387 -1.36 81.41 2.32
C MET A 387 -0.28 80.32 2.50
N ASP A 388 -0.24 79.18 1.81
CA ASP A 388 -0.68 78.87 0.45
C ASP A 388 -0.88 77.34 0.31
N LYS A 389 -1.80 76.98 -0.57
CA LYS A 389 -2.26 75.63 -0.91
C LYS A 389 -1.30 74.95 -1.88
N SER A 390 -0.49 73.96 -1.48
CA SER A 390 0.13 73.06 -2.49
C SER A 390 0.77 71.76 -1.98
N HIS A 391 0.29 71.14 -0.90
CA HIS A 391 0.80 69.81 -0.48
C HIS A 391 -0.32 68.83 -0.14
N ASP A 392 -1.28 68.70 -1.05
CA ASP A 392 -2.40 67.76 -0.94
C ASP A 392 -2.41 66.74 -2.10
N ARG A 393 -1.25 66.12 -2.37
CA ARG A 393 -1.13 65.15 -3.48
C ARG A 393 -0.27 63.91 -3.21
N THR A 394 0.23 63.73 -1.99
CA THR A 394 1.06 62.58 -1.60
C THR A 394 0.34 61.53 -0.75
N VAL A 395 -0.88 61.80 -0.27
CA VAL A 395 -1.66 60.84 0.55
C VAL A 395 -2.54 59.90 -0.31
N ALA A 396 -2.77 60.22 -1.58
CA ALA A 396 -3.57 59.37 -2.47
C ALA A 396 -2.83 58.10 -2.94
N ASN A 397 -1.49 58.09 -2.94
CA ASN A 397 -0.69 56.99 -3.49
C ASN A 397 -0.37 55.87 -2.47
N THR A 398 -0.47 56.11 -1.17
CA THR A 398 -0.29 55.08 -0.13
C THR A 398 -1.50 54.15 -0.03
N SER A 399 -2.72 54.67 -0.21
CA SER A 399 -3.95 53.87 -0.15
C SER A 399 -4.07 52.77 -1.23
N ALA A 400 -3.44 52.96 -2.38
CA ALA A 400 -3.45 51.96 -3.45
C ALA A 400 -2.51 50.79 -3.16
N PHE A 401 -1.37 51.05 -2.50
CA PHE A 401 -0.44 50.03 -2.06
C PHE A 401 -1.02 49.22 -0.89
N ASP A 402 -1.60 49.91 0.10
CA ASP A 402 -2.22 49.24 1.26
C ASP A 402 -3.36 48.31 0.83
N ARG A 403 -4.22 48.72 -0.11
CA ARG A 403 -5.28 47.86 -0.65
C ARG A 403 -4.74 46.64 -1.41
N ALA A 404 -3.61 46.77 -2.12
CA ALA A 404 -2.99 45.64 -2.83
C ALA A 404 -2.34 44.64 -1.88
N VAL A 405 -1.78 45.13 -0.76
CA VAL A 405 -1.23 44.28 0.31
C VAL A 405 -2.36 43.57 1.06
N GLU A 406 -3.44 44.27 1.42
CA GLU A 406 -4.61 43.69 2.07
C GLU A 406 -5.28 42.61 1.20
N ALA A 407 -5.51 42.89 -0.09
CA ALA A 407 -6.07 41.91 -1.02
C ALA A 407 -5.15 40.71 -1.31
N ARG A 408 -3.85 40.83 -1.03
CA ARG A 408 -2.90 39.71 -1.07
C ARG A 408 -2.95 38.91 0.22
N LEU A 409 -3.02 39.58 1.36
CA LEU A 409 -3.16 38.96 2.67
C LEU A 409 -4.46 38.16 2.75
N ASP A 410 -5.58 38.73 2.30
CA ASP A 410 -6.89 38.06 2.25
C ASP A 410 -6.87 36.79 1.37
N ARG A 411 -6.13 36.83 0.26
CA ARG A 411 -5.93 35.65 -0.60
C ARG A 411 -5.10 34.59 0.10
N GLU A 412 -4.00 34.98 0.73
CA GLU A 412 -3.10 34.07 1.44
C GLU A 412 -3.78 33.42 2.65
N THR A 413 -4.58 34.16 3.41
CA THR A 413 -5.41 33.61 4.49
C THR A 413 -6.48 32.69 3.94
N SER A 414 -7.12 33.04 2.82
CA SER A 414 -8.11 32.18 2.18
C SER A 414 -7.52 30.87 1.66
N ASP A 415 -6.31 30.90 1.11
CA ASP A 415 -5.61 29.70 0.63
C ASP A 415 -5.21 28.80 1.81
N ALA A 416 -4.70 29.38 2.90
CA ALA A 416 -4.35 28.63 4.12
C ALA A 416 -5.59 27.98 4.78
N ASP A 417 -6.72 28.69 4.82
CA ASP A 417 -7.98 28.16 5.34
C ASP A 417 -8.54 27.03 4.47
N LEU A 418 -8.40 27.15 3.15
CA LEU A 418 -8.79 26.12 2.20
C LEU A 418 -7.94 24.87 2.36
N ASP A 419 -6.62 25.02 2.48
CA ASP A 419 -5.68 23.92 2.74
C ASP A 419 -5.95 23.24 4.10
N ALA A 420 -6.31 24.01 5.13
CA ALA A 420 -6.71 23.46 6.43
C ALA A 420 -7.99 22.61 6.32
N ARG A 421 -8.99 23.08 5.55
CA ARG A 421 -10.22 22.33 5.30
C ARG A 421 -9.97 21.07 4.48
N ILE A 422 -9.11 21.13 3.46
CA ILE A 422 -8.74 19.95 2.66
C ILE A 422 -8.09 18.90 3.56
N ARG A 423 -7.12 19.29 4.40
CA ARG A 423 -6.46 18.36 5.34
C ARG A 423 -7.44 17.76 6.34
N ALA A 424 -8.37 18.55 6.86
CA ALA A 424 -9.41 18.06 7.77
C ALA A 424 -10.33 17.03 7.10
N LEU A 425 -10.74 17.26 5.85
CA LEU A 425 -11.55 16.31 5.07
C LEU A 425 -10.78 15.04 4.73
N GLU A 426 -9.51 15.15 4.31
CA GLU A 426 -8.65 13.99 4.03
C GLU A 426 -8.45 13.12 5.29
N ARG A 427 -8.30 13.76 6.45
CA ARG A 427 -8.23 13.06 7.74
C ARG A 427 -9.54 12.37 8.07
N GLU A 428 -10.68 13.07 8.02
CA GLU A 428 -11.99 12.48 8.29
C GLU A 428 -12.25 11.26 7.41
N GLU A 429 -11.85 11.34 6.13
CA GLU A 429 -12.01 10.22 5.21
C GLU A 429 -11.11 9.03 5.55
N LEU A 430 -9.82 9.28 5.87
CA LEU A 430 -8.92 8.22 6.31
C LEU A 430 -9.45 7.53 7.57
N GLU A 431 -10.00 8.29 8.51
CA GLU A 431 -10.62 7.78 9.74
C GLU A 431 -11.90 6.99 9.45
N ALA A 432 -12.71 7.43 8.49
CA ALA A 432 -13.89 6.70 8.04
C ALA A 432 -13.52 5.36 7.37
N GLN A 433 -12.40 5.31 6.64
CA GLN A 433 -11.91 4.08 6.00
C GLN A 433 -11.31 3.10 7.03
N LEU A 434 -10.51 3.60 7.95
CA LEU A 434 -9.82 2.79 8.97
C LEU A 434 -10.76 2.40 10.13
N GLY A 435 -11.81 3.20 10.37
CA GLY A 435 -12.71 3.08 11.51
C GLY A 435 -12.13 3.62 12.82
N VAL A 436 -10.85 4.01 12.83
CA VAL A 436 -10.10 4.56 13.97
C VAL A 436 -9.09 5.58 13.45
N PRO A 437 -8.69 6.59 14.25
CA PRO A 437 -7.64 7.51 13.87
C PRO A 437 -6.30 6.81 13.70
N LEU A 438 -5.51 7.32 12.74
CA LEU A 438 -4.24 6.70 12.35
C LEU A 438 -3.26 6.54 13.53
N TYR A 439 -3.30 7.47 14.48
CA TYR A 439 -2.42 7.45 15.67
C TYR A 439 -2.78 6.37 16.70
N GLU A 440 -3.98 5.79 16.63
CA GLU A 440 -4.39 4.68 17.49
C GLU A 440 -3.97 3.31 16.94
N ILE A 441 -3.57 3.24 15.67
CA ILE A 441 -3.17 1.96 15.05
C ILE A 441 -1.81 1.53 15.62
N PRO A 442 -1.72 0.35 16.26
CA PRO A 442 -0.47 -0.12 16.80
C PRO A 442 0.59 -0.29 15.71
N VAL A 443 1.80 0.19 15.95
CA VAL A 443 2.93 0.09 15.01
C VAL A 443 3.15 -1.34 14.50
N ALA A 444 2.98 -2.34 15.36
CA ALA A 444 3.11 -3.76 15.00
C ALA A 444 2.17 -4.17 13.85
N VAL A 445 0.95 -3.62 13.82
CA VAL A 445 -0.03 -3.89 12.77
C VAL A 445 0.44 -3.32 11.44
N VAL A 446 1.01 -2.11 11.44
CA VAL A 446 1.58 -1.50 10.23
C VAL A 446 2.78 -2.31 9.73
N VAL A 447 3.60 -2.91 10.61
CA VAL A 447 4.64 -3.87 10.20
C VAL A 447 4.02 -5.09 9.52
N VAL A 448 2.97 -5.68 10.10
CA VAL A 448 2.27 -6.84 9.50
C VAL A 448 1.74 -6.49 8.12
N TRP A 449 1.17 -5.30 7.91
CA TRP A 449 0.73 -4.84 6.59
C TRP A 449 1.86 -4.82 5.55
N ARG A 450 3.07 -4.40 5.96
CA ARG A 450 4.23 -4.42 5.07
C ARG A 450 4.66 -5.85 4.75
N VAL A 451 4.67 -6.73 5.75
CA VAL A 451 5.00 -8.13 5.55
C VAL A 451 4.00 -8.81 4.62
N ASP A 452 2.70 -8.53 4.76
CA ASP A 452 1.65 -9.06 3.89
C ASP A 452 1.86 -8.64 2.43
N SER A 453 2.13 -7.37 2.19
CA SER A 453 2.43 -6.83 0.87
C SER A 453 3.65 -7.53 0.23
N ILE A 454 4.74 -7.68 1.00
CA ILE A 454 5.94 -8.42 0.55
C ILE A 454 5.60 -9.87 0.23
N LEU A 455 4.92 -10.57 1.14
CA LEU A 455 4.56 -11.96 0.97
C LEU A 455 3.65 -12.18 -0.24
N LEU A 456 2.66 -11.31 -0.44
CA LEU A 456 1.76 -11.37 -1.58
C LEU A 456 2.54 -11.21 -2.90
N SER A 457 3.46 -10.23 -2.98
CA SER A 457 4.30 -10.05 -4.17
C SER A 457 5.19 -11.26 -4.46
N LEU A 458 5.77 -11.85 -3.41
CA LEU A 458 6.63 -13.02 -3.49
C LEU A 458 5.85 -14.27 -3.93
N VAL A 459 4.74 -14.55 -3.26
CA VAL A 459 3.87 -15.70 -3.56
C VAL A 459 3.36 -15.61 -4.99
N ALA A 460 2.83 -14.45 -5.40
CA ALA A 460 2.29 -14.28 -6.74
C ALA A 460 3.39 -14.45 -7.81
N ALA A 461 4.58 -13.87 -7.61
CA ALA A 461 5.70 -14.05 -8.53
C ALA A 461 6.15 -15.53 -8.63
N LEU A 462 6.23 -16.24 -7.50
CA LEU A 462 6.60 -17.65 -7.46
C LEU A 462 5.54 -18.54 -8.12
N VAL A 463 4.26 -18.27 -7.90
CA VAL A 463 3.16 -19.07 -8.47
C VAL A 463 3.01 -18.79 -9.97
N LEU A 464 3.06 -17.53 -10.41
CA LEU A 464 2.98 -17.14 -11.82
C LEU A 464 4.17 -17.65 -12.65
N SER A 465 5.31 -17.94 -12.03
CA SER A 465 6.48 -18.51 -12.71
C SER A 465 6.47 -20.05 -12.81
N LEU A 466 5.58 -20.75 -12.09
CA LEU A 466 5.47 -22.22 -12.15
C LEU A 466 5.23 -22.78 -13.56
N PRO A 467 4.38 -22.19 -14.42
CA PRO A 467 4.13 -22.70 -15.78
C PRO A 467 5.37 -22.70 -16.69
N PHE A 468 6.42 -21.94 -16.34
CA PHE A 468 7.64 -21.80 -17.14
C PHE A 468 8.81 -22.65 -16.62
N ARG A 469 8.56 -23.52 -15.64
CA ARG A 469 9.60 -24.40 -15.06
C ARG A 469 10.23 -25.28 -16.15
N THR A 470 11.56 -25.35 -16.16
CA THR A 470 12.33 -26.12 -17.16
C THR A 470 12.75 -27.48 -16.62
N SER A 471 12.86 -27.61 -15.29
CA SER A 471 13.20 -28.87 -14.63
C SER A 471 12.11 -29.93 -14.81
N ALA A 472 12.52 -31.21 -14.90
CA ALA A 472 11.65 -32.34 -15.20
C ALA A 472 10.31 -32.28 -14.43
N PRO A 473 9.18 -32.48 -15.14
CA PRO A 473 7.88 -32.06 -14.68
C PRO A 473 7.49 -32.74 -13.37
N THR A 474 6.91 -31.97 -12.46
CA THR A 474 5.90 -32.53 -11.55
C THR A 474 4.92 -33.32 -12.39
N LEU A 475 4.40 -34.46 -11.91
CA LEU A 475 3.49 -35.36 -12.65
C LEU A 475 2.29 -34.66 -13.34
N ILE A 476 2.02 -33.40 -12.97
CA ILE A 476 0.96 -32.54 -13.49
C ILE A 476 1.62 -31.31 -14.13
N ALA A 477 1.38 -31.11 -15.43
CA ALA A 477 1.72 -29.86 -16.10
C ALA A 477 0.79 -28.74 -15.60
N ILE A 478 1.36 -27.63 -15.17
CA ILE A 478 0.61 -26.50 -14.62
C ILE A 478 0.29 -25.53 -15.77
N PRO A 479 -0.97 -25.43 -16.23
CA PRO A 479 -1.31 -24.53 -17.32
C PRO A 479 -1.22 -23.06 -16.87
N MET A 480 -0.76 -22.19 -17.78
CA MET A 480 -0.53 -20.77 -17.50
C MET A 480 -1.83 -20.03 -17.10
N TRP A 481 -2.88 -20.12 -17.92
CA TRP A 481 -4.10 -19.34 -17.72
C TRP A 481 -4.86 -19.67 -16.43
N PRO A 482 -5.04 -20.94 -16.02
CA PRO A 482 -5.64 -21.26 -14.73
C PRO A 482 -4.81 -20.77 -13.54
N THR A 483 -3.48 -20.82 -13.65
CA THR A 483 -2.57 -20.32 -12.61
C THR A 483 -2.72 -18.80 -12.46
N PHE A 484 -2.71 -18.07 -13.58
CA PHE A 484 -2.97 -16.63 -13.59
C PHE A 484 -4.34 -16.30 -13.00
N GLY A 485 -5.40 -16.98 -13.45
CA GLY A 485 -6.75 -16.78 -12.92
C GLY A 485 -6.84 -17.03 -11.41
N ALA A 486 -6.19 -18.07 -10.90
CA ALA A 486 -6.14 -18.36 -9.47
C ALA A 486 -5.46 -17.24 -8.67
N VAL A 487 -4.31 -16.74 -9.15
CA VAL A 487 -3.59 -15.63 -8.51
C VAL A 487 -4.44 -14.36 -8.49
N VAL A 488 -5.07 -14.00 -9.62
CA VAL A 488 -5.97 -12.85 -9.72
C VAL A 488 -7.16 -12.98 -8.76
N VAL A 489 -7.83 -14.13 -8.73
CA VAL A 489 -8.98 -14.36 -7.84
C VAL A 489 -8.56 -14.23 -6.38
N VAL A 490 -7.45 -14.86 -5.98
CA VAL A 490 -6.94 -14.75 -4.61
C VAL A 490 -6.62 -13.29 -4.25
N HIS A 491 -5.95 -12.56 -5.14
CA HIS A 491 -5.62 -11.15 -4.89
C HIS A 491 -6.87 -10.26 -4.82
N ILE A 492 -7.87 -10.47 -5.68
CA ILE A 492 -9.15 -9.76 -5.60
C ILE A 492 -9.84 -10.08 -4.27
N LEU A 493 -9.90 -11.35 -3.84
CA LEU A 493 -10.53 -11.73 -2.58
C LEU A 493 -9.85 -11.10 -1.36
N LEU A 494 -8.51 -11.07 -1.34
CA LEU A 494 -7.74 -10.39 -0.28
C LEU A 494 -8.02 -8.88 -0.30
N SER A 495 -8.03 -8.25 -1.48
CA SER A 495 -8.33 -6.82 -1.62
C SER A 495 -9.77 -6.48 -1.20
N MET A 496 -10.73 -7.31 -1.56
CA MET A 496 -12.13 -7.16 -1.13
C MET A 496 -12.29 -7.37 0.37
N MET A 497 -11.52 -8.28 0.97
CA MET A 497 -11.52 -8.44 2.41
C MET A 497 -11.06 -7.16 3.10
N TRP A 498 -10.02 -6.50 2.60
CA TRP A 498 -9.58 -5.19 3.09
C TRP A 498 -10.66 -4.12 2.94
N ILE A 499 -11.26 -3.97 1.75
CA ILE A 499 -12.23 -2.90 1.51
C ILE A 499 -13.53 -3.12 2.29
N LEU A 500 -14.06 -4.34 2.33
CA LEU A 500 -15.40 -4.61 2.84
C LEU A 500 -15.45 -4.95 4.33
N ARG A 501 -14.35 -5.48 4.90
CA ARG A 501 -14.38 -6.01 6.27
C ARG A 501 -13.63 -5.17 7.31
N VAL A 502 -12.74 -4.26 6.91
CA VAL A 502 -11.94 -3.45 7.85
C VAL A 502 -12.80 -2.76 8.89
N ARG A 503 -13.91 -2.16 8.45
CA ARG A 503 -14.86 -1.48 9.34
C ARG A 503 -15.55 -2.39 10.36
N HIS A 504 -15.72 -3.68 10.05
CA HIS A 504 -16.51 -4.60 10.88
C HIS A 504 -15.66 -5.45 11.83
N VAL A 505 -14.51 -5.94 11.34
CA VAL A 505 -13.69 -6.92 12.07
C VAL A 505 -12.55 -6.23 12.81
N GLY A 506 -12.25 -4.98 12.45
CA GLY A 506 -11.09 -4.25 12.93
C GLY A 506 -9.84 -4.61 12.11
N ILE A 507 -8.96 -3.63 12.02
CA ILE A 507 -7.72 -3.72 11.25
C ILE A 507 -6.82 -4.90 11.69
N PRO A 508 -6.52 -5.10 12.99
CA PRO A 508 -5.52 -6.10 13.38
C PRO A 508 -5.93 -7.52 12.98
N ALA A 509 -7.21 -7.85 13.17
CA ALA A 509 -7.73 -9.17 12.86
C ALA A 509 -7.63 -9.52 11.36
N ILE A 510 -7.95 -8.58 10.47
CA ILE A 510 -7.82 -8.79 9.02
C ILE A 510 -6.35 -8.99 8.64
N SER A 511 -5.46 -8.18 9.20
CA SER A 511 -4.01 -8.26 8.98
C SER A 511 -3.46 -9.64 9.36
N TYR A 512 -3.89 -10.21 10.48
CA TYR A 512 -3.44 -11.55 10.87
C TYR A 512 -4.03 -12.66 9.99
N ILE A 513 -5.29 -12.51 9.55
CA ILE A 513 -5.92 -13.47 8.64
C ILE A 513 -5.21 -13.47 7.29
N THR A 514 -4.93 -12.29 6.71
CA THR A 514 -4.17 -12.17 5.46
C THR A 514 -2.79 -12.76 5.60
N LEU A 515 -2.07 -12.46 6.69
CA LEU A 515 -0.76 -13.02 6.96
C LEU A 515 -0.77 -14.56 6.98
N ILE A 516 -1.73 -15.17 7.69
CA ILE A 516 -1.84 -16.64 7.76
C ILE A 516 -2.11 -17.24 6.38
N VAL A 517 -3.03 -16.65 5.60
CA VAL A 517 -3.34 -17.11 4.24
C VAL A 517 -2.10 -17.00 3.35
N LEU A 518 -1.37 -15.89 3.42
CA LEU A 518 -0.17 -15.66 2.61
C LEU A 518 0.99 -16.57 3.02
N LEU A 519 1.17 -16.85 4.31
CA LEU A 519 2.16 -17.82 4.78
C LEU A 519 1.84 -19.23 4.27
N PHE A 520 0.58 -19.65 4.34
CA PHE A 520 0.15 -20.93 3.77
C PHE A 520 0.45 -21.01 2.26
N LEU A 521 0.11 -19.96 1.50
CA LEU A 521 0.40 -19.89 0.07
C LEU A 521 1.91 -19.85 -0.23
N LEU A 522 2.72 -19.22 0.62
CA LEU A 522 4.18 -19.23 0.51
C LEU A 522 4.73 -20.64 0.66
N PHE A 523 4.34 -21.37 1.71
CA PHE A 523 4.78 -22.76 1.87
C PHE A 523 4.30 -23.66 0.72
N ALA A 524 3.07 -23.46 0.24
CA ALA A 524 2.56 -24.18 -0.92
C ALA A 524 3.39 -23.88 -2.19
N ALA A 525 3.73 -22.61 -2.43
CA ALA A 525 4.58 -22.21 -3.55
C ALA A 525 5.99 -22.80 -3.42
N LEU A 526 6.65 -22.66 -2.27
CA LEU A 526 7.98 -23.25 -2.01
C LEU A 526 7.97 -24.78 -2.17
N GLY A 527 6.90 -25.45 -1.72
CA GLY A 527 6.70 -26.88 -1.93
C GLY A 527 6.55 -27.25 -3.41
N ALA A 528 5.79 -26.47 -4.18
CA ALA A 528 5.66 -26.66 -5.64
C ALA A 528 7.00 -26.49 -6.38
N TRP A 529 7.87 -25.61 -5.89
CA TRP A 529 9.25 -25.45 -6.39
C TRP A 529 10.21 -26.56 -5.94
N GLY A 530 9.83 -27.39 -4.96
CA GLY A 530 10.70 -28.39 -4.36
C GLY A 530 11.75 -27.81 -3.41
N ALA A 531 11.60 -26.57 -2.97
CA ALA A 531 12.54 -25.90 -2.07
C ALA A 531 12.45 -26.38 -0.61
N LEU A 532 11.41 -27.14 -0.27
CA LEU A 532 11.17 -27.69 1.07
C LEU A 532 11.65 -29.15 1.23
N VAL A 533 12.17 -29.77 0.17
CA VAL A 533 12.68 -31.16 0.13
C VAL A 533 14.20 -31.14 0.19
#